data_AF-A0A1V3H928-F1
#
_entry.id   AF-A0A1V3H928-F1
#
_cell.length_a   1.000
_cell.length_b   1.000
_cell.length_c   1.000
_cell.angle_alpha   90.00
_cell.angle_beta   90.00
_cell.angle_gamma   90.00
#
_symmetry.space_group_name_H-M   'P 1'
#
loop_
_entity.id
_entity.type
_entity.pdbx_description
1 polymer ?
#
loop_
_entity_poly.entity_id
_entity_poly.type
_entity_poly.pdbx_seq_one_letter_code
_entity_poly.pdbx_strand_id
1 'polypeptide(L)'
;MPKVGMPEVRKPQLVKATMTVIGRVGLHAATISLISKEAGVSTGIINHYFGGKHGLLEETMRVVLRELSATVISALRETPRHHHQARINAIINANFEGFQAKSDVVKTWLAFWSYAMHDDELYRLQRVNEKRLLSHLRIELRALLPLDQAVMVAQGIAALIDGIWLRGALNPKGIDANNARTIINDYLDKQLTFYGRPQS
;
A
#
# COMPACT_ATOMS: atom_id res chain seq x y z
N MET A 1 17.68 8.05 -31.70
CA MET A 1 16.44 8.72 -31.23
C MET A 1 15.67 7.76 -30.34
N PRO A 2 15.20 8.15 -29.13
CA PRO A 2 14.31 7.30 -28.37
C PRO A 2 13.01 7.16 -29.15
N LYS A 3 12.57 5.92 -29.43
CA LYS A 3 11.29 5.66 -30.10
C LYS A 3 10.15 6.22 -29.23
N VAL A 4 9.23 6.97 -29.82
CA VAL A 4 7.99 7.43 -29.19
C VAL A 4 7.31 6.22 -28.51
N GLY A 5 6.99 6.32 -27.22
CA GLY A 5 6.45 5.21 -26.41
C GLY A 5 7.46 4.41 -25.56
N MET A 6 8.78 4.63 -25.72
CA MET A 6 9.81 4.00 -24.86
C MET A 6 9.66 4.33 -23.36
N PRO A 7 9.35 5.57 -22.92
CA PRO A 7 9.20 5.87 -21.50
C PRO A 7 8.07 5.08 -20.82
N GLU A 8 6.93 4.91 -21.49
CA GLU A 8 5.76 4.16 -21.01
C GLU A 8 6.06 2.67 -20.83
N VAL A 9 7.03 2.12 -21.57
CA VAL A 9 7.48 0.73 -21.40
C VAL A 9 8.61 0.64 -20.37
N ARG A 10 9.56 1.58 -20.38
CA ARG A 10 10.79 1.50 -19.60
C ARG A 10 10.58 1.85 -18.13
N LYS A 11 9.73 2.82 -17.81
CA LYS A 11 9.49 3.18 -16.40
C LYS A 11 8.84 2.03 -15.61
N PRO A 12 7.73 1.41 -16.06
CA PRO A 12 7.15 0.27 -15.34
C PRO A 12 8.09 -0.92 -15.24
N GLN A 13 8.90 -1.19 -16.27
CA GLN A 13 9.91 -2.24 -16.27
C GLN A 13 10.96 -2.02 -15.17
N LEU A 14 11.47 -0.80 -15.04
CA LEU A 14 12.49 -0.44 -14.04
C LEU A 14 11.91 -0.45 -12.62
N VAL A 15 10.67 -0.01 -12.44
CA VAL A 15 9.95 -0.11 -11.17
C VAL A 15 9.79 -1.58 -10.76
N LYS A 16 9.32 -2.44 -11.66
CA LYS A 16 9.17 -3.88 -11.39
C LYS A 16 10.51 -4.52 -11.02
N ALA A 17 11.57 -4.24 -11.78
CA ALA A 17 12.92 -4.72 -11.48
C ALA A 17 13.42 -4.23 -10.13
N THR A 18 13.12 -2.98 -9.76
CA THR A 18 13.47 -2.41 -8.45
C THR A 18 12.83 -3.21 -7.32
N MET A 19 11.53 -3.49 -7.41
CA MET A 19 10.81 -4.29 -6.42
C MET A 19 11.36 -5.71 -6.31
N THR A 20 11.65 -6.36 -7.44
CA THR A 20 12.24 -7.71 -7.46
C THR A 20 13.63 -7.73 -6.81
N VAL A 21 14.50 -6.77 -7.12
CA VAL A 21 15.83 -6.69 -6.51
C VAL A 21 15.72 -6.41 -5.01
N ILE A 22 14.86 -5.49 -4.57
CA ILE A 22 14.64 -5.21 -3.15
C ILE A 22 14.11 -6.46 -2.42
N GLY A 23 13.15 -7.18 -3.01
CA GLY A 23 12.63 -8.42 -2.45
C GLY A 23 13.71 -9.51 -2.27
N ARG A 24 14.68 -9.56 -3.20
CA ARG A 24 15.77 -10.54 -3.22
C ARG A 24 16.93 -10.20 -2.29
N VAL A 25 17.41 -8.96 -2.29
CA VAL A 25 18.65 -8.57 -1.58
C VAL A 25 18.46 -7.49 -0.52
N GLY A 26 17.24 -6.98 -0.34
CA GLY A 26 16.96 -5.82 0.51
C GLY A 26 17.33 -4.49 -0.13
N LEU A 27 16.78 -3.40 0.41
CA LEU A 27 16.95 -2.05 -0.15
C LEU A 27 18.40 -1.53 -0.11
N HIS A 28 19.13 -1.86 0.95
CA HIS A 28 20.52 -1.42 1.11
C HIS A 28 21.40 -1.99 -0.01
N ALA A 29 21.30 -3.30 -0.28
CA ALA A 29 22.08 -3.97 -1.32
C ALA A 29 21.51 -3.79 -2.74
N ALA A 30 20.31 -3.24 -2.92
CA ALA A 30 19.71 -2.99 -4.24
C ALA A 30 20.42 -1.86 -4.99
N THR A 31 21.48 -2.17 -5.74
CA THR A 31 22.25 -1.18 -6.52
C THR A 31 21.63 -0.90 -7.90
N ILE A 32 21.94 0.26 -8.48
CA ILE A 32 21.57 0.60 -9.88
C ILE A 32 22.03 -0.50 -10.84
N SER A 33 23.24 -1.04 -10.63
CA SER A 33 23.77 -2.13 -11.46
C SER A 33 22.90 -3.39 -11.39
N LEU A 34 22.50 -3.82 -10.18
CA LEU A 34 21.63 -4.98 -10.00
C LEU A 34 20.25 -4.76 -10.61
N ILE A 35 19.67 -3.57 -10.44
CA ILE A 35 18.35 -3.23 -10.98
C ILE A 35 18.39 -3.17 -12.51
N SER A 36 19.42 -2.55 -13.09
CA SER A 36 19.62 -2.52 -14.54
C SER A 36 19.81 -3.92 -15.13
N LYS A 37 20.57 -4.79 -14.45
CA LYS A 37 20.74 -6.18 -14.85
C LYS A 37 19.40 -6.93 -14.81
N GLU A 38 18.64 -6.78 -13.73
CA GLU A 38 17.30 -7.37 -13.59
C GLU A 38 16.33 -6.89 -14.68
N ALA A 39 16.39 -5.60 -15.02
CA ALA A 39 15.58 -5.02 -16.10
C ALA A 39 16.11 -5.33 -17.51
N GLY A 40 17.31 -5.90 -17.67
CA GLY A 40 17.91 -6.11 -18.99
C GLY A 40 18.24 -4.82 -19.74
N VAL A 41 18.64 -3.76 -19.03
CA VAL A 41 18.97 -2.44 -19.59
C VAL A 41 20.32 -1.93 -19.08
N SER A 42 20.88 -0.90 -19.72
CA SER A 42 22.10 -0.26 -19.22
C SER A 42 21.85 0.60 -17.97
N THR A 43 22.89 0.84 -17.16
CA THR A 43 22.82 1.68 -15.96
C THR A 43 22.49 3.13 -16.26
N GLY A 44 22.95 3.65 -17.41
CA GLY A 44 22.66 5.02 -17.86
C GLY A 44 21.17 5.32 -18.05
N ILE A 45 20.35 4.29 -18.31
CA ILE A 45 18.89 4.45 -18.47
C ILE A 45 18.22 4.88 -17.16
N ILE A 46 18.69 4.42 -16.00
CA ILE A 46 18.13 4.82 -14.70
C ILE A 46 18.43 6.30 -14.43
N ASN A 47 19.67 6.74 -14.66
CA ASN A 47 20.03 8.15 -14.53
C ASN A 47 19.22 9.04 -15.49
N HIS A 48 19.03 8.57 -16.72
CA HIS A 48 18.26 9.32 -17.72
C HIS A 48 16.79 9.51 -17.35
N TYR A 49 16.11 8.47 -16.83
CA TYR A 49 14.67 8.55 -16.52
C TYR A 49 14.35 9.04 -15.12
N PHE A 50 15.26 8.85 -14.15
CA PHE A 50 14.97 9.02 -12.72
C PHE A 50 16.01 9.84 -11.97
N GLY A 51 17.08 10.31 -12.62
CA GLY A 51 18.14 11.06 -11.95
C GLY A 51 18.96 10.24 -10.94
N GLY A 52 18.80 8.90 -10.92
CA GLY A 52 19.58 7.99 -10.08
C GLY A 52 18.73 7.03 -9.24
N LYS A 53 19.35 6.39 -8.24
CA LYS A 53 18.69 5.41 -7.35
C LYS A 53 17.56 6.05 -6.56
N HIS A 54 17.78 7.26 -6.04
CA HIS A 54 16.80 7.95 -5.20
C HIS A 54 15.49 8.23 -5.96
N GLY A 55 15.54 8.90 -7.12
CA GLY A 55 14.33 9.16 -7.92
C GLY A 55 13.67 7.88 -8.46
N LEU A 56 14.43 6.79 -8.66
CA LEU A 56 13.85 5.50 -9.01
C LEU A 56 13.05 4.88 -7.84
N LEU A 57 13.57 5.00 -6.62
CA LEU A 57 12.87 4.56 -5.42
C LEU A 57 11.59 5.36 -5.17
N GLU A 58 11.65 6.68 -5.38
CA GLU A 58 10.50 7.56 -5.29
C GLU A 58 9.41 7.19 -6.30
N GLU A 59 9.76 7.02 -7.59
CA GLU A 59 8.78 6.58 -8.59
C GLU A 59 8.23 5.19 -8.27
N THR A 60 9.08 4.28 -7.78
CA THR A 60 8.64 2.94 -7.35
C THR A 60 7.59 3.05 -6.25
N MET A 61 7.83 3.88 -5.23
CA MET A 61 6.85 4.13 -4.17
C MET A 61 5.55 4.73 -4.72
N ARG A 62 5.64 5.74 -5.60
CA ARG A 62 4.46 6.34 -6.25
C ARG A 62 3.63 5.33 -7.03
N VAL A 63 4.26 4.40 -7.74
CA VAL A 63 3.55 3.33 -8.46
C VAL A 63 2.83 2.42 -7.48
N VAL A 64 3.50 1.92 -6.44
CA VAL A 64 2.89 1.03 -5.44
C VAL A 64 1.70 1.70 -4.74
N LEU A 65 1.83 2.98 -4.39
CA LEU A 65 0.76 3.78 -3.80
C LEU A 65 -0.41 4.01 -4.75
N ARG A 66 -0.15 4.24 -6.04
CA ARG A 66 -1.20 4.37 -7.07
C ARG A 66 -1.96 3.07 -7.26
N GLU A 67 -1.27 1.94 -7.30
CA GLU A 67 -1.88 0.60 -7.41
C GLU A 67 -2.77 0.28 -6.20
N LEU A 68 -2.31 0.57 -4.98
CA LEU A 68 -3.14 0.42 -3.78
C LEU A 68 -4.39 1.29 -3.87
N SER A 69 -4.23 2.56 -4.22
CA SER A 69 -5.34 3.50 -4.35
C SER A 69 -6.34 3.04 -5.43
N ALA A 70 -5.87 2.53 -6.56
CA ALA A 70 -6.71 2.04 -7.64
C ALA A 70 -7.50 0.80 -7.21
N THR A 71 -6.86 -0.12 -6.49
CA THR A 71 -7.49 -1.33 -5.95
C THR A 71 -8.63 -0.98 -4.99
N VAL A 72 -8.37 -0.07 -4.04
CA VAL A 72 -9.41 0.41 -3.09
C VAL A 72 -10.57 1.09 -3.84
N ILE A 73 -10.26 1.95 -4.82
CA ILE A 73 -11.30 2.65 -5.60
C ILE A 73 -12.15 1.67 -6.41
N SER A 74 -11.55 0.64 -7.02
CA SER A 74 -12.32 -0.39 -7.76
C SER A 74 -13.25 -1.15 -6.83
N ALA A 75 -12.74 -1.63 -5.70
CA ALA A 75 -13.54 -2.37 -4.72
C ALA A 75 -14.71 -1.53 -4.18
N LEU A 76 -14.49 -0.23 -3.94
CA LEU A 76 -15.55 0.70 -3.55
C LEU A 76 -16.54 1.02 -4.67
N ARG A 77 -16.19 0.90 -5.95
CA ARG A 77 -17.14 1.05 -7.08
C ARG A 77 -18.04 -0.17 -7.23
N GLU A 78 -17.50 -1.35 -6.96
CA GLU A 78 -18.21 -2.63 -7.05
C GLU A 78 -19.12 -2.89 -5.84
N THR A 79 -18.90 -2.18 -4.73
CA THR A 79 -19.70 -2.34 -3.50
C THR A 79 -20.83 -1.30 -3.42
N PRO A 80 -22.10 -1.70 -3.21
CA PRO A 80 -23.25 -0.78 -3.12
C PRO A 80 -23.02 0.35 -2.10
N ARG A 81 -23.31 1.60 -2.49
CA ARG A 81 -23.01 2.81 -1.69
C ARG A 81 -23.63 2.84 -0.29
N HIS A 82 -24.75 2.16 -0.09
CA HIS A 82 -25.47 2.12 1.20
C HIS A 82 -25.01 0.97 2.11
N HIS A 83 -24.20 0.03 1.62
CA HIS A 83 -23.67 -1.08 2.41
C HIS A 83 -22.35 -0.69 3.10
N HIS A 84 -22.39 0.23 4.08
CA HIS A 84 -21.19 0.81 4.69
C HIS A 84 -20.23 -0.21 5.29
N GLN A 85 -20.71 -1.23 6.01
CA GLN A 85 -19.83 -2.28 6.56
C GLN A 85 -19.16 -3.10 5.45
N ALA A 86 -19.89 -3.44 4.38
CA ALA A 86 -19.29 -4.13 3.24
C ALA A 86 -18.23 -3.27 2.53
N ARG A 87 -18.44 -1.95 2.47
CA ARG A 87 -17.47 -1.00 1.91
C ARG A 87 -16.22 -0.88 2.78
N ILE A 88 -16.35 -0.92 4.11
CA ILE A 88 -15.21 -1.02 5.04
C ILE A 88 -14.44 -2.32 4.77
N ASN A 89 -15.15 -3.46 4.66
CA ASN A 89 -14.54 -4.74 4.34
C ASN A 89 -13.84 -4.73 2.98
N ALA A 90 -14.38 -4.05 1.97
CA ALA A 90 -13.75 -3.88 0.67
C ALA A 90 -12.42 -3.09 0.78
N ILE A 91 -12.37 -2.04 1.61
CA ILE A 91 -11.13 -1.31 1.90
C ILE A 91 -10.10 -2.23 2.59
N ILE A 92 -10.54 -3.01 3.59
CA ILE A 92 -9.68 -3.96 4.32
C ILE A 92 -9.10 -4.99 3.34
N ASN A 93 -9.96 -5.61 2.51
CA ASN A 93 -9.55 -6.63 1.54
C ASN A 93 -8.52 -6.11 0.53
N ALA A 94 -8.72 -4.90 0.02
CA ALA A 94 -7.79 -4.28 -0.92
C ALA A 94 -6.36 -4.10 -0.35
N ASN A 95 -6.20 -4.08 0.98
CA ASN A 95 -4.88 -4.00 1.63
C ASN A 95 -4.20 -5.38 1.78
N PHE A 96 -4.89 -6.50 1.53
CA PHE A 96 -4.35 -7.85 1.73
C PHE A 96 -4.49 -8.76 0.50
N GLU A 97 -4.94 -8.23 -0.63
CA GLU A 97 -5.20 -9.01 -1.85
C GLU A 97 -4.34 -8.54 -3.04
N GLY A 98 -4.28 -9.38 -4.07
CA GLY A 98 -3.68 -9.06 -5.36
C GLY A 98 -2.21 -8.67 -5.27
N PHE A 99 -1.88 -7.49 -5.79
CA PHE A 99 -0.51 -6.97 -5.81
C PHE A 99 0.05 -6.79 -4.39
N GLN A 100 -0.78 -6.42 -3.43
CA GLN A 100 -0.37 -6.10 -2.07
C GLN A 100 0.03 -7.33 -1.25
N ALA A 101 -0.54 -8.50 -1.56
CA ALA A 101 -0.24 -9.76 -0.89
C ALA A 101 1.10 -10.40 -1.32
N LYS A 102 1.75 -9.87 -2.36
CA LYS A 102 2.99 -10.46 -2.87
C LYS A 102 4.13 -10.17 -1.91
N SER A 103 4.87 -11.22 -1.51
CA SER A 103 5.99 -11.13 -0.55
C SER A 103 6.99 -10.01 -0.90
N ASP A 104 7.29 -9.83 -2.19
CA ASP A 104 8.21 -8.78 -2.67
C ASP A 104 7.68 -7.36 -2.40
N VAL A 105 6.36 -7.16 -2.48
CA VAL A 105 5.70 -5.86 -2.25
C VAL A 105 5.73 -5.53 -0.76
N VAL A 106 5.47 -6.52 0.10
CA VAL A 106 5.52 -6.40 1.56
C VAL A 106 6.90 -5.99 2.08
N LYS A 107 7.96 -6.66 1.61
CA LYS A 107 9.34 -6.30 1.97
C LYS A 107 9.74 -4.92 1.45
N THR A 108 9.29 -4.59 0.24
CA THR A 108 9.51 -3.28 -0.36
C THR A 108 8.86 -2.16 0.46
N TRP A 109 7.63 -2.38 0.97
CA TRP A 109 6.94 -1.44 1.85
C TRP A 109 7.67 -1.19 3.16
N LEU A 110 8.16 -2.25 3.83
CA LEU A 110 8.91 -2.09 5.07
C LEU A 110 10.21 -1.29 4.84
N ALA A 111 10.90 -1.57 3.73
CA ALA A 111 12.09 -0.82 3.36
C ALA A 111 11.78 0.66 3.04
N PHE A 112 10.64 0.94 2.39
CA PHE A 112 10.20 2.31 2.15
C PHE A 112 9.82 3.03 3.43
N TRP A 113 9.12 2.40 4.38
CA TRP A 113 8.85 3.02 5.68
C TRP A 113 10.14 3.39 6.40
N SER A 114 11.13 2.50 6.41
CA SER A 114 12.43 2.81 7.02
C SER A 114 13.12 3.99 6.36
N TYR A 115 13.02 4.12 5.04
CA TYR A 115 13.70 5.18 4.30
C TYR A 115 12.94 6.51 4.36
N ALA A 116 11.61 6.47 4.35
CA ALA A 116 10.75 7.65 4.47
C ALA A 116 10.87 8.38 5.82
N MET A 117 11.38 7.73 6.87
CA MET A 117 11.69 8.41 8.14
C MET A 117 12.82 9.43 8.04
N HIS A 118 13.64 9.35 6.98
CA HIS A 118 14.82 10.19 6.78
C HIS A 118 14.79 10.94 5.45
N ASP A 119 13.64 10.95 4.77
CA ASP A 119 13.47 11.55 3.46
C ASP A 119 12.12 12.28 3.35
N ASP A 120 12.19 13.61 3.20
CA ASP A 120 11.00 14.48 3.24
C ASP A 120 9.99 14.19 2.13
N GLU A 121 10.47 13.81 0.94
CA GLU A 121 9.59 13.55 -0.20
C GLU A 121 8.84 12.23 0.00
N LEU A 122 9.54 11.18 0.41
CA LEU A 122 8.91 9.89 0.70
C LEU A 122 8.02 9.95 1.94
N TYR A 123 8.39 10.72 2.96
CA TYR A 123 7.55 11.01 4.11
C TYR A 123 6.22 11.63 3.66
N ARG A 124 6.27 12.63 2.78
CA ARG A 124 5.06 13.26 2.23
C ARG A 124 4.18 12.27 1.47
N LEU A 125 4.77 11.35 0.69
CA LEU A 125 4.03 10.31 -0.02
C LEU A 125 3.34 9.33 0.95
N GLN A 126 4.04 8.89 1.99
CA GLN A 126 3.47 8.05 3.05
C GLN A 126 2.28 8.75 3.73
N ARG A 127 2.42 10.05 4.06
CA ARG A 127 1.37 10.84 4.72
C ARG A 127 0.13 10.99 3.85
N VAL A 128 0.30 11.14 2.54
CA VAL A 128 -0.83 11.16 1.60
C VAL A 128 -1.55 9.83 1.59
N ASN A 129 -0.83 8.71 1.60
CA ASN A 129 -1.42 7.37 1.65
C ASN A 129 -2.21 7.12 2.95
N GLU A 130 -1.59 7.40 4.09
CA GLU A 130 -2.20 7.30 5.41
C GLU A 130 -3.52 8.10 5.48
N LYS A 131 -3.47 9.37 5.07
CA LYS A 131 -4.67 10.24 5.05
C LYS A 131 -5.77 9.70 4.14
N ARG A 132 -5.44 9.08 3.00
CA ARG A 132 -6.43 8.48 2.10
C ARG A 132 -7.13 7.29 2.75
N LEU A 133 -6.38 6.36 3.34
CA LEU A 133 -6.94 5.21 4.05
C LEU A 133 -7.89 5.66 5.16
N LEU A 134 -7.42 6.56 6.04
CA LEU A 134 -8.24 7.11 7.13
C LEU A 134 -9.47 7.85 6.61
N SER A 135 -9.38 8.53 5.46
CA SER A 135 -10.54 9.23 4.88
C SER A 135 -11.58 8.27 4.35
N HIS A 136 -11.18 7.23 3.59
CA HIS A 136 -12.11 6.21 3.12
C HIS A 136 -12.81 5.50 4.29
N LEU A 137 -12.07 5.10 5.33
CA LEU A 137 -12.65 4.46 6.51
C LEU A 137 -13.62 5.38 7.24
N ARG A 138 -13.23 6.65 7.51
CA ARG A 138 -14.09 7.61 8.21
C ARG A 138 -15.38 7.91 7.45
N ILE A 139 -15.35 7.96 6.13
CA ILE A 139 -16.56 8.19 5.32
C ILE A 139 -17.61 7.12 5.61
N GLU A 140 -17.21 5.85 5.57
CA GLU A 140 -18.12 4.73 5.78
C GLU A 140 -18.50 4.56 7.26
N LEU A 141 -17.55 4.72 8.18
CA LEU A 141 -17.79 4.58 9.63
C LEU A 141 -18.74 5.66 10.17
N ARG A 142 -18.75 6.87 9.61
CA ARG A 142 -19.66 7.96 10.05
C ARG A 142 -21.14 7.65 9.83
N ALA A 143 -21.47 6.73 8.93
CA ALA A 143 -22.84 6.27 8.74
C ALA A 143 -23.27 5.27 9.84
N LEU A 144 -22.30 4.59 10.47
CA LEU A 144 -22.54 3.53 11.45
C LEU A 144 -22.34 3.99 12.90
N LEU A 145 -21.48 4.99 13.11
CA LEU A 145 -21.00 5.43 14.42
C LEU A 145 -21.14 6.95 14.62
N PRO A 146 -21.14 7.44 15.88
CA PRO A 146 -20.86 8.84 16.19
C PRO A 146 -19.50 9.30 15.64
N LEU A 147 -19.33 10.60 15.37
CA LEU A 147 -18.14 11.12 14.69
C LEU A 147 -16.83 10.77 15.41
N ASP A 148 -16.77 11.00 16.72
CA ASP A 148 -15.55 10.77 17.50
C ASP A 148 -15.14 9.29 17.49
N GLN A 149 -16.13 8.39 17.57
CA GLN A 149 -15.91 6.96 17.46
C GLN A 149 -15.53 6.53 16.06
N ALA A 150 -16.13 7.12 15.01
CA ALA A 150 -15.72 6.84 13.64
C ALA A 150 -14.26 7.22 13.38
N VAL A 151 -13.76 8.31 14.00
CA VAL A 151 -12.35 8.70 13.92
C VAL A 151 -11.46 7.69 14.66
N MET A 152 -11.81 7.33 15.89
CA MET A 152 -11.03 6.39 16.70
C MET A 152 -10.97 4.99 16.07
N VAL A 153 -12.12 4.47 15.60
CA VAL A 153 -12.20 3.16 14.95
C VAL A 153 -11.45 3.14 13.63
N ALA A 154 -11.49 4.23 12.85
CA ALA A 154 -10.68 4.33 11.62
C ALA A 154 -9.18 4.24 11.91
N GLN A 155 -8.72 4.89 12.98
CA GLN A 155 -7.32 4.80 13.43
C GLN A 155 -6.98 3.38 13.91
N GLY A 156 -7.88 2.74 14.67
CA GLY A 156 -7.70 1.36 15.12
C GLY A 156 -7.58 0.37 13.96
N ILE A 157 -8.45 0.47 12.95
CA ILE A 157 -8.39 -0.35 11.74
C ILE A 157 -7.07 -0.11 10.99
N ALA A 158 -6.67 1.15 10.79
CA ALA A 158 -5.41 1.48 10.11
C ALA A 158 -4.19 0.89 10.86
N ALA A 159 -4.16 1.02 12.19
CA ALA A 159 -3.10 0.46 13.02
C ALA A 159 -3.03 -1.08 12.95
N LEU A 160 -4.19 -1.76 12.89
CA LEU A 160 -4.24 -3.21 12.68
C LEU A 160 -3.70 -3.60 11.30
N ILE A 161 -4.07 -2.86 10.25
CA ILE A 161 -3.55 -3.08 8.90
C ILE A 161 -2.03 -2.98 8.90
N ASP A 162 -1.48 -1.86 9.38
CA ASP A 162 -0.04 -1.63 9.39
C ASP A 162 0.71 -2.66 10.26
N GLY A 163 0.15 -3.03 11.42
CA GLY A 163 0.73 -4.04 12.31
C GLY A 163 0.76 -5.45 11.71
N ILE A 164 -0.30 -5.84 10.99
CA ILE A 164 -0.36 -7.12 10.27
C ILE A 164 0.65 -7.12 9.12
N TRP A 165 0.76 -6.02 8.38
CA TRP A 165 1.77 -5.85 7.33
C TRP A 165 3.18 -6.00 7.85
N LEU A 166 3.51 -5.31 8.96
CA LEU A 166 4.83 -5.40 9.59
C LEU A 166 5.16 -6.83 9.99
N ARG A 167 4.23 -7.53 10.65
CA ARG A 167 4.45 -8.94 11.06
C ARG A 167 4.54 -9.88 9.87
N GLY A 168 3.74 -9.67 8.83
CA GLY A 168 3.79 -10.45 7.61
C GLY A 168 5.07 -10.25 6.79
N ALA A 169 5.63 -9.03 6.80
CA ALA A 169 6.92 -8.73 6.17
C ALA A 169 8.07 -9.55 6.77
N LEU A 170 7.99 -9.78 8.08
CA LEU A 170 8.97 -10.54 8.87
C LEU A 170 8.67 -12.04 8.88
N ASN A 171 7.51 -12.48 8.37
CA ASN A 171 7.12 -13.88 8.32
C ASN A 171 7.58 -14.53 6.99
N PRO A 172 8.37 -15.62 7.02
CA PRO A 172 8.76 -16.35 5.81
C PRO A 172 7.57 -16.85 4.97
N LYS A 173 6.42 -17.09 5.61
CA LYS A 173 5.17 -17.52 4.96
C LYS A 173 4.33 -16.35 4.43
N GLY A 174 4.74 -15.10 4.67
CA GLY A 174 4.03 -13.90 4.25
C GLY A 174 2.82 -13.56 5.13
N ILE A 175 1.90 -12.77 4.57
CA ILE A 175 0.65 -12.37 5.22
C ILE A 175 -0.42 -13.43 4.97
N ASP A 176 -1.07 -13.90 6.04
CA ASP A 176 -2.33 -14.65 5.93
C ASP A 176 -3.49 -13.66 5.83
N ALA A 177 -3.97 -13.43 4.60
CA ALA A 177 -5.05 -12.49 4.31
C ALA A 177 -6.38 -12.88 4.98
N ASN A 178 -6.65 -14.19 5.14
CA ASN A 178 -7.87 -14.65 5.82
C ASN A 178 -7.82 -14.30 7.30
N ASN A 179 -6.71 -14.62 7.96
CA ASN A 179 -6.53 -14.28 9.36
C ASN A 179 -6.53 -12.76 9.59
N ALA A 180 -5.91 -11.99 8.68
CA ALA A 180 -5.94 -10.52 8.72
C ALA A 180 -7.37 -9.97 8.70
N ARG A 181 -8.20 -10.46 7.76
CA ARG A 181 -9.62 -10.12 7.67
C ARG A 181 -10.37 -10.46 8.95
N THR A 182 -10.18 -11.68 9.47
CA THR A 182 -10.85 -12.14 10.69
C THR A 182 -10.55 -11.23 11.87
N ILE A 183 -9.27 -10.87 12.09
CA ILE A 183 -8.87 -10.01 13.21
C ILE A 183 -9.48 -8.61 13.09
N ILE A 184 -9.42 -8.01 11.89
CA ILE A 184 -9.90 -6.63 11.70
C ILE A 184 -11.43 -6.57 11.76
N ASN A 185 -12.12 -7.57 11.21
CA ASN A 185 -13.58 -7.64 11.26
C ASN A 185 -14.08 -7.92 12.67
N ASP A 186 -13.43 -8.80 13.44
CA ASP A 186 -13.76 -9.00 14.86
C ASP A 186 -13.61 -7.71 15.67
N TYR A 187 -12.54 -6.93 15.43
CA TYR A 187 -12.40 -5.61 16.02
C TYR A 187 -13.55 -4.68 15.60
N LEU A 188 -13.83 -4.56 14.30
CA LEU A 188 -14.91 -3.71 13.78
C LEU A 188 -16.27 -4.08 14.38
N ASP A 189 -16.63 -5.37 14.39
CA ASP A 189 -17.91 -5.86 14.89
C ASP A 189 -18.09 -5.56 16.38
N LYS A 190 -17.03 -5.68 17.19
CA LYS A 190 -17.04 -5.27 18.60
C LYS A 190 -17.28 -3.77 18.77
N GLN A 191 -16.64 -2.94 17.95
CA GLN A 191 -16.85 -1.48 17.99
C GLN A 191 -18.28 -1.10 17.57
N LEU A 192 -18.80 -1.74 16.53
CA LEU A 192 -20.18 -1.54 16.06
C LEU A 192 -21.22 -2.01 17.08
N THR A 193 -20.95 -3.11 17.78
CA THR A 193 -21.87 -3.62 18.82
C THR A 193 -21.95 -2.66 20.01
N PHE A 194 -20.81 -2.06 20.40
CA PHE A 194 -20.75 -1.20 21.58
C PHE A 194 -21.15 0.26 21.30
N TYR A 195 -20.81 0.80 20.13
CA TYR A 195 -21.02 2.22 19.78
C TYR A 195 -22.00 2.43 18.62
N GLY A 196 -22.56 1.35 18.05
CA GLY A 196 -23.47 1.41 16.92
C GLY A 196 -24.69 2.28 17.20
N ARG A 197 -25.13 3.01 16.19
CA ARG A 197 -26.42 3.71 16.30
C ARG A 197 -27.54 2.66 16.38
N PRO A 198 -28.54 2.82 17.28
CA PRO A 198 -29.69 1.94 17.28
C PRO A 198 -30.36 1.97 15.91
N GLN A 199 -30.69 0.79 15.37
CA GLN A 199 -31.49 0.69 14.16
C GLN A 199 -32.90 1.16 14.50
N SER A 200 -33.24 2.38 14.09
CA SER A 200 -34.58 2.94 14.12
C SER A 200 -35.43 2.38 12.99
#